data_AF-A0A957PKF3-F1
#
_entry.id   AF-A0A957PKF3-F1
#
_cell.length_a   1.000
_cell.length_b   1.000
_cell.length_c   1.000
_cell.angle_alpha   90.00
_cell.angle_beta   90.00
_cell.angle_gamma   90.00
#
_symmetry.space_group_name_H-M   'P 1'
#
loop_
_entity.id
_entity.type
_entity.pdbx_description
1 polymer ?
#
loop_
_entity_poly.entity_id
_entity_poly.type
_entity_poly.pdbx_seq_one_letter_code
_entity_poly.pdbx_strand_id
1 'polypeptide(L)'
;MNIKRTTLLLLSILLLAAGLRFYQVTQPFTDAFSWRQVSVAMMAENYYRTNWNILYPEVNWSGPGPNYQGREFQTVSYIAALLFAAIGQYDWIGRTITILFGLWGIYALFLLVRRLFGEKQALAAAAMMAVLPGSVIVDRSFIPDPAMVALVVTCLWLIVA
;
A
#
# COMPACT_ATOMS: atom_id res chain seq x y z
N MET A 1 6.29 17.07 27.62
CA MET A 1 6.37 15.67 27.17
C MET A 1 7.69 15.50 26.41
N ASN A 2 8.72 14.89 27.02
CA ASN A 2 10.02 14.76 26.36
C ASN A 2 9.95 13.69 25.27
N ILE A 3 9.87 14.12 24.01
CA ILE A 3 9.90 13.21 22.87
C ILE A 3 11.31 12.61 22.76
N LYS A 4 11.41 11.28 22.72
CA LYS A 4 12.69 10.59 22.55
C LYS A 4 13.28 10.91 21.17
N ARG A 5 14.59 11.11 21.09
CA ARG A 5 15.32 11.39 19.83
C ARG A 5 15.02 10.38 18.73
N THR A 6 14.92 9.09 19.08
CA THR A 6 14.59 8.00 18.15
C THR A 6 13.23 8.19 17.49
N THR A 7 12.23 8.66 18.25
CA THR A 7 10.88 8.94 17.73
C THR A 7 10.90 10.09 16.72
N LEU A 8 11.65 11.16 17.01
CA LEU A 8 11.81 12.28 16.08
C LEU A 8 12.46 11.82 14.77
N LEU A 9 13.53 11.02 14.85
CA LEU A 9 14.21 10.50 13.66
C LEU A 9 13.31 9.59 12.82
N LEU A 10 12.55 8.70 13.45
CA LEU A 10 11.59 7.85 12.75
C LEU A 10 10.48 8.68 12.06
N LEU A 11 9.95 9.69 12.74
CA LEU A 11 9.00 10.63 12.15
C LEU A 11 9.58 11.34 10.93
N SER A 12 10.83 11.82 11.00
CA SER A 12 11.51 12.43 9.86
C SER A 12 11.67 11.45 8.68
N ILE A 13 12.00 10.18 8.95
CA ILE A 13 12.10 9.14 7.93
C ILE A 13 10.74 8.89 7.27
N LEU A 14 9.67 8.77 8.05
CA LEU A 14 8.32 8.54 7.52
C LEU A 14 7.80 9.74 6.73
N LEU A 15 8.09 10.97 7.16
CA LEU A 15 7.75 12.18 6.41
C LEU A 15 8.50 12.25 5.07
N LEU A 16 9.79 11.92 5.06
CA LEU A 16 10.56 11.81 3.83
C LEU A 16 9.98 10.73 2.91
N ALA A 17 9.70 9.55 3.44
CA ALA A 17 9.10 8.44 2.70
C ALA A 17 7.75 8.82 2.08
N ALA A 18 6.93 9.56 2.82
CA ALA A 18 5.64 10.07 2.37
C ALA A 18 5.83 11.09 1.24
N GLY A 19 6.73 12.07 1.41
CA GLY A 19 7.02 13.07 0.37
C GLY A 19 7.44 12.44 -0.96
N LEU A 20 8.29 11.40 -0.92
CA LEU A 20 8.72 10.67 -2.11
C LEU A 20 7.58 9.88 -2.78
N ARG A 21 6.65 9.32 -1.99
CA ARG A 21 5.56 8.46 -2.47
C ARG A 21 4.35 9.24 -2.98
N PHE A 22 4.01 10.35 -2.33
CA PHE A 22 2.91 11.24 -2.74
C PHE A 22 3.27 12.14 -3.92
N TYR A 23 4.53 12.15 -4.35
CA TYR A 23 4.93 12.85 -5.57
C TYR A 23 4.15 12.33 -6.79
N GLN A 24 3.38 13.23 -7.42
CA GLN A 24 2.50 12.93 -8.56
C GLN A 24 1.50 11.80 -8.29
N VAL A 25 0.88 11.78 -7.11
CA VAL A 25 -0.16 10.78 -6.76
C VAL A 25 -1.40 10.85 -7.67
N THR A 26 -1.63 11.97 -8.34
CA THR A 26 -2.76 12.17 -9.28
C THR A 26 -2.42 11.81 -10.73
N GLN A 27 -1.20 11.32 -11.00
CA GLN A 27 -0.85 10.92 -12.36
C GLN A 27 -1.71 9.71 -12.81
N PRO A 28 -2.16 9.68 -14.08
CA PRO A 28 -2.85 8.52 -14.64
C PRO A 28 -2.04 7.23 -14.53
N PHE A 29 -2.68 6.07 -14.63
CA PHE A 29 -2.02 4.75 -14.58
C PHE A 29 -1.27 4.41 -15.88
N THR A 30 -0.26 5.20 -16.22
CA THR A 30 0.58 5.04 -17.43
C THR A 30 2.01 4.63 -17.14
N ASP A 31 2.33 4.35 -15.88
CA ASP A 31 3.67 3.94 -15.44
C ASP A 31 3.94 2.44 -15.67
N ALA A 32 5.11 1.96 -15.20
CA ALA A 32 5.58 0.59 -15.40
C ALA A 32 4.61 -0.51 -14.91
N PHE A 33 3.75 -0.21 -13.94
CA PHE A 33 2.75 -1.14 -13.40
C PHE A 33 1.34 -0.86 -13.92
N SER A 34 1.19 -0.04 -14.96
CA SER A 34 -0.10 0.37 -15.56
C SER A 34 -1.10 -0.77 -15.70
N TRP A 35 -0.74 -1.87 -16.37
CA TRP A 35 -1.64 -3.02 -16.57
C TRP A 35 -2.15 -3.61 -15.25
N ARG A 36 -1.28 -3.67 -14.22
CA ARG A 36 -1.62 -4.23 -12.91
C ARG A 36 -2.44 -3.24 -12.09
N GLN A 37 -2.11 -1.95 -12.13
CA GLN A 37 -2.86 -0.89 -11.49
C GLN A 37 -4.29 -0.80 -12.02
N VAL A 38 -4.43 -0.80 -13.35
CA VAL A 38 -5.74 -0.77 -14.01
C VAL A 38 -6.54 -2.03 -13.66
N SER A 39 -5.92 -3.22 -13.57
CA SER A 39 -6.60 -4.43 -13.12
C SER A 39 -7.21 -4.28 -11.71
N VAL A 40 -6.45 -3.70 -10.77
CA VAL A 40 -6.89 -3.51 -9.38
C VAL A 40 -7.96 -2.42 -9.29
N ALA A 41 -7.80 -1.34 -10.06
CA ALA A 41 -8.78 -0.28 -10.17
C ALA A 41 -10.11 -0.79 -10.75
N MET A 42 -10.06 -1.64 -11.77
CA MET A 42 -11.26 -2.27 -12.35
C MET A 42 -11.99 -3.15 -11.33
N MET A 43 -11.27 -3.94 -10.53
CA MET A 43 -11.88 -4.73 -9.45
C MET A 43 -12.54 -3.81 -8.41
N ALA A 44 -11.87 -2.73 -8.00
CA ALA A 44 -12.43 -1.74 -7.08
C ALA A 44 -13.69 -1.05 -7.63
N GLU A 45 -13.67 -0.69 -8.92
CA GLU A 45 -14.81 -0.10 -9.61
C GLU A 45 -15.99 -1.07 -9.69
N ASN A 46 -15.74 -2.34 -9.99
CA ASN A 46 -16.79 -3.36 -10.05
C ASN A 46 -17.38 -3.66 -8.67
N TYR A 47 -16.57 -3.66 -7.60
CA TYR A 47 -17.12 -3.71 -6.24
C TYR A 47 -18.08 -2.55 -5.97
N TYR A 48 -17.67 -1.35 -6.37
CA TYR A 48 -18.46 -0.14 -6.18
C TYR A 48 -19.75 -0.10 -7.03
N ARG A 49 -19.70 -0.57 -8.29
CA ARG A 49 -20.78 -0.42 -9.27
C ARG A 49 -21.69 -1.64 -9.42
N THR A 50 -21.20 -2.85 -9.22
CA THR A 50 -21.93 -4.08 -9.58
C THR A 50 -22.18 -5.01 -8.40
N ASN A 51 -21.15 -5.42 -7.67
CA ASN A 51 -21.27 -6.48 -6.66
C ASN A 51 -20.26 -6.32 -5.52
N TRP A 52 -20.72 -6.19 -4.29
CA TRP A 52 -19.88 -6.00 -3.09
C TRP A 52 -19.30 -7.29 -2.50
N ASN A 53 -19.44 -8.44 -3.15
CA ASN A 53 -18.90 -9.69 -2.63
C ASN A 53 -17.38 -9.82 -2.87
N ILE A 54 -16.58 -9.51 -1.85
CA ILE A 54 -15.10 -9.53 -1.88
C ILE A 54 -14.49 -10.87 -2.34
N LEU A 55 -15.22 -11.98 -2.24
CA LEU A 55 -14.74 -13.30 -2.67
C LEU A 55 -14.84 -13.51 -4.19
N TYR A 56 -15.50 -12.59 -4.89
CA TYR A 56 -15.78 -12.68 -6.32
C TYR A 56 -15.35 -11.39 -7.04
N PRO A 57 -14.05 -11.05 -7.06
CA PRO A 57 -13.55 -9.91 -7.83
C PRO A 57 -13.78 -10.06 -9.33
N GLU A 58 -14.23 -8.98 -9.97
CA GLU A 58 -14.56 -8.94 -11.39
C GLU A 58 -13.67 -7.98 -12.19
N VAL A 59 -13.42 -8.26 -13.47
CA VAL A 59 -12.70 -7.39 -14.41
C VAL A 59 -13.49 -7.19 -15.72
N ASN A 60 -13.29 -6.10 -16.43
CA ASN A 60 -14.12 -5.72 -17.60
C ASN A 60 -13.55 -6.13 -18.98
N TRP A 61 -12.42 -6.85 -19.04
CA TRP A 61 -11.77 -7.18 -20.32
C TRP A 61 -12.19 -8.52 -20.94
N SER A 62 -13.07 -9.28 -20.27
CA SER A 62 -13.43 -10.66 -20.67
C SER A 62 -14.80 -10.77 -21.36
N GLY A 63 -15.45 -9.63 -21.68
CA GLY A 63 -16.76 -9.59 -22.35
C GLY A 63 -17.95 -9.52 -21.37
N PRO A 64 -19.18 -9.81 -21.83
CA PRO A 64 -20.39 -9.71 -21.00
C PRO A 64 -20.51 -10.85 -19.97
N GLY A 65 -20.92 -10.51 -18.73
CA GLY A 65 -21.26 -11.50 -17.69
C GLY A 65 -20.07 -11.96 -16.87
N PRO A 66 -20.29 -12.47 -15.63
CA PRO A 66 -19.39 -12.21 -14.53
C PRO A 66 -17.97 -12.72 -14.82
N ASN A 67 -17.05 -11.76 -14.86
CA ASN A 67 -15.66 -11.99 -15.23
C ASN A 67 -14.83 -12.15 -13.98
N TYR A 68 -15.16 -13.18 -13.20
CA TYR A 68 -14.47 -13.46 -11.95
C TYR A 68 -13.01 -13.78 -12.22
N GLN A 69 -12.13 -13.16 -11.45
CA GLN A 69 -10.69 -13.34 -11.60
C GLN A 69 -10.08 -13.86 -10.30
N GLY A 70 -9.56 -15.09 -10.32
CA GLY A 70 -8.85 -15.67 -9.19
C GLY A 70 -7.54 -14.93 -8.95
N ARG A 71 -7.53 -14.04 -7.95
CA ARG A 71 -6.37 -13.23 -7.56
C ARG A 71 -6.16 -13.30 -6.05
N GLU A 72 -5.15 -12.57 -5.57
CA GLU A 72 -4.93 -12.32 -4.14
C GLU A 72 -6.21 -11.88 -3.41
N PHE A 73 -6.20 -11.97 -2.07
CA PHE A 73 -7.30 -11.42 -1.29
C PHE A 73 -7.43 -9.91 -1.51
N GLN A 74 -8.65 -9.45 -1.77
CA GLN A 74 -8.94 -8.16 -2.42
C GLN A 74 -8.92 -6.97 -1.45
N THR A 75 -8.00 -6.96 -0.47
CA THR A 75 -7.92 -5.93 0.57
C THR A 75 -7.82 -4.52 -0.01
N VAL A 76 -6.88 -4.31 -0.95
CA VAL A 76 -6.58 -2.97 -1.48
C VAL A 76 -7.71 -2.46 -2.39
N SER A 77 -8.21 -3.30 -3.30
CA SER A 77 -9.33 -2.96 -4.19
C SER A 77 -10.64 -2.77 -3.42
N TYR A 78 -10.89 -3.56 -2.37
CA TYR A 78 -12.11 -3.44 -1.58
C TYR A 78 -12.12 -2.19 -0.70
N ILE A 79 -11.00 -1.83 -0.07
CA ILE A 79 -10.86 -0.54 0.63
C ILE A 79 -11.08 0.62 -0.35
N ALA A 80 -10.52 0.53 -1.56
CA ALA A 80 -10.73 1.56 -2.58
C ALA A 80 -12.21 1.67 -2.98
N ALA A 81 -12.92 0.55 -3.15
CA ALA A 81 -14.35 0.55 -3.45
C ALA A 81 -15.18 1.25 -2.36
N LEU A 82 -14.88 0.98 -1.09
CA LEU A 82 -15.54 1.67 0.04
C LEU A 82 -15.30 3.18 0.01
N LEU A 83 -14.07 3.61 -0.31
CA LEU A 83 -13.75 5.04 -0.46
C LEU A 83 -14.42 5.63 -1.70
N PHE A 84 -14.50 4.89 -2.81
CA PHE A 84 -15.25 5.32 -4.00
C PHE A 84 -16.72 5.58 -3.68
N ALA A 85 -17.34 4.73 -2.85
CA ALA A 85 -18.71 4.94 -2.39
C ALA A 85 -18.88 6.17 -1.48
N ALA A 86 -17.86 6.51 -0.69
CA ALA A 86 -17.94 7.62 0.25
C ALA A 86 -17.67 8.99 -0.39
N ILE A 87 -16.67 9.09 -1.26
CA ILE A 87 -16.18 10.37 -1.78
C ILE A 87 -16.12 10.44 -3.32
N GLY A 88 -16.45 9.36 -4.03
CA GLY A 88 -16.37 9.28 -5.49
C GLY A 88 -15.11 8.58 -6.01
N GLN A 89 -15.13 8.20 -7.28
CA GLN A 89 -14.04 7.48 -7.94
C GLN A 89 -12.97 8.45 -8.44
N TYR A 90 -11.77 8.36 -7.84
CA TYR A 90 -10.59 9.15 -8.24
C TYR A 90 -9.33 8.28 -8.24
N ASP A 91 -8.44 8.51 -9.20
CA ASP A 91 -7.20 7.72 -9.39
C ASP A 91 -6.27 7.75 -8.17
N TRP A 92 -6.22 8.87 -7.46
CA TRP A 92 -5.34 9.07 -6.31
C TRP A 92 -5.75 8.24 -5.08
N ILE A 93 -7.01 7.79 -4.99
CA ILE A 93 -7.51 7.02 -3.84
C ILE A 93 -6.77 5.69 -3.74
N GLY A 94 -6.71 4.94 -4.84
CA GLY A 94 -6.04 3.64 -4.89
C GLY A 94 -4.55 3.74 -4.54
N ARG A 95 -3.86 4.73 -5.13
CA ARG A 95 -2.45 5.01 -4.82
C ARG A 95 -2.27 5.45 -3.36
N THR A 96 -3.21 6.20 -2.78
CA THR A 96 -3.11 6.62 -1.38
C THR A 96 -3.18 5.42 -0.44
N ILE A 97 -4.07 4.46 -0.70
CA ILE A 97 -4.16 3.23 0.10
C ILE A 97 -2.83 2.47 0.08
N THR A 98 -2.24 2.28 -1.11
CA THR A 98 -0.97 1.56 -1.23
C THR A 98 0.20 2.30 -0.58
N ILE A 99 0.22 3.63 -0.69
CA ILE A 99 1.21 4.47 -0.01
C ILE A 99 1.07 4.34 1.52
N LEU A 100 -0.14 4.35 2.06
CA LEU A 100 -0.37 4.18 3.50
C LEU A 100 0.11 2.80 3.99
N PHE A 101 -0.13 1.74 3.22
CA PHE A 101 0.44 0.43 3.52
C PHE A 101 1.97 0.42 3.41
N GLY A 102 2.57 1.06 2.40
CA GLY A 102 4.01 1.19 2.28
C GLY A 102 4.66 1.92 3.47
N LEU A 103 4.04 3.01 3.92
CA LEU A 103 4.46 3.74 5.13
C LEU A 103 4.33 2.88 6.39
N TRP A 104 3.23 2.14 6.51
CA TRP A 104 3.06 1.16 7.58
C TRP A 104 4.13 0.07 7.53
N GLY A 105 4.49 -0.40 6.33
CA GLY A 105 5.55 -1.40 6.13
C GLY A 105 6.92 -0.90 6.61
N ILE A 106 7.28 0.35 6.32
CA ILE A 106 8.51 0.97 6.86
C ILE A 106 8.47 1.02 8.39
N TYR A 107 7.33 1.41 8.95
CA TYR A 107 7.16 1.47 10.41
C TYR A 107 7.22 0.07 11.05
N ALA A 108 6.56 -0.92 10.46
CA ALA A 108 6.60 -2.31 10.92
C ALA A 108 8.03 -2.89 10.84
N LEU A 109 8.77 -2.58 9.78
CA LEU A 109 10.17 -2.97 9.64
C LEU A 109 11.04 -2.36 10.75
N PHE A 110 10.84 -1.07 11.06
CA PHE A 110 11.49 -0.44 12.21
C PHE A 110 11.19 -1.20 13.50
N LEU A 111 9.94 -1.55 13.76
CA LEU A 111 9.56 -2.29 14.98
C LEU A 111 10.19 -3.68 15.06
N LEU A 112 10.20 -4.42 13.95
CA LEU A 112 10.83 -5.74 13.83
C LEU A 112 12.34 -5.66 14.12
N VAL A 113 13.05 -4.81 13.38
CA VAL A 113 14.50 -4.69 13.50
C VAL A 113 14.90 -4.13 14.86
N ARG A 114 14.11 -3.23 15.44
CA ARG A 114 14.36 -2.70 16.80
C ARG A 114 14.34 -3.82 17.83
N ARG A 115 13.40 -4.77 17.69
CA ARG A 115 13.28 -5.92 18.59
C ARG A 115 14.44 -6.91 18.43
N LEU A 116 14.93 -7.13 17.21
CA LEU A 116 15.98 -8.10 16.93
C LEU A 116 17.41 -7.57 17.13
N PHE A 117 17.68 -6.33 16.74
CA PHE A 117 19.04 -5.81 16.60
C PHE A 117 19.28 -4.45 17.29
N GLY A 118 18.22 -3.79 17.77
CA GLY A 118 18.29 -2.50 18.48
C GLY A 118 17.94 -1.29 17.63
N GLU A 119 17.88 -0.11 18.28
CA GLU A 119 17.30 1.11 17.69
C GLU A 119 18.10 1.67 16.51
N LYS A 120 19.43 1.61 16.54
CA LYS A 120 20.28 2.18 15.47
C LYS A 120 20.08 1.44 14.16
N GLN A 121 20.07 0.11 14.20
CA GLN A 121 19.85 -0.79 13.08
C GLN A 121 18.43 -0.61 12.54
N ALA A 122 17.45 -0.43 13.42
CA ALA A 122 16.07 -0.19 13.04
C ALA A 122 15.89 1.12 12.25
N LEU A 123 16.51 2.22 12.72
CA LEU A 123 16.50 3.49 11.99
C LEU A 123 17.19 3.36 10.63
N ALA A 124 18.32 2.64 10.56
CA ALA A 124 19.01 2.40 9.29
C ALA A 124 18.15 1.57 8.32
N ALA A 125 17.51 0.50 8.77
CA ALA A 125 16.62 -0.33 7.96
C ALA A 125 15.41 0.46 7.44
N ALA A 126 14.77 1.25 8.30
CA ALA A 126 13.65 2.11 7.92
C ALA A 126 14.07 3.19 6.92
N ALA A 127 15.22 3.84 7.14
CA ALA A 127 15.76 4.85 6.22
C ALA A 127 16.08 4.25 4.84
N MET A 128 16.67 3.05 4.79
CA MET A 128 16.94 2.36 3.53
C MET A 128 15.64 2.06 2.77
N MET A 129 14.64 1.46 3.42
CA MET A 129 13.36 1.14 2.77
C MET A 129 12.56 2.39 2.36
N ALA A 130 12.72 3.49 3.10
CA ALA A 130 12.08 4.78 2.81
C ALA A 130 12.53 5.37 1.47
N VAL A 131 13.82 5.27 1.14
CA VAL A 131 14.42 5.92 -0.04
C VAL A 131 14.71 4.96 -1.20
N LEU A 132 14.65 3.64 -0.98
CA LEU A 132 14.93 2.63 -2.00
C LEU A 132 14.00 2.83 -3.21
N PRO A 133 14.51 3.09 -4.43
CA PRO A 133 13.67 3.42 -5.58
C PRO A 133 12.62 2.36 -5.91
N GLY A 134 12.99 1.07 -5.81
CA GLY A 134 12.05 -0.03 -6.03
C GLY A 134 10.87 -0.01 -5.06
N SER A 135 11.14 0.23 -3.78
CA SER A 135 10.12 0.38 -2.73
C SER A 135 9.20 1.57 -3.02
N VAL A 136 9.76 2.72 -3.37
CA VAL A 136 8.99 3.94 -3.68
C VAL A 136 8.09 3.75 -4.91
N ILE A 137 8.59 3.12 -5.97
CA ILE A 137 7.81 2.88 -7.20
C ILE A 137 6.65 1.90 -6.93
N VAL A 138 6.93 0.82 -6.22
CA VAL A 138 5.92 -0.20 -5.86
C VAL A 138 4.85 0.38 -4.94
N ASP A 139 5.23 1.09 -3.88
CA ASP A 139 4.29 1.68 -2.91
C ASP A 139 3.37 2.75 -3.52
N ARG A 140 3.87 3.48 -4.53
CA ARG A 140 3.11 4.49 -5.29
C ARG A 140 2.14 3.88 -6.32
N SER A 141 2.30 2.61 -6.64
CA SER A 141 1.46 1.94 -7.64
C SER A 141 0.22 1.36 -6.95
N PHE A 142 -0.96 1.52 -7.54
CA PHE A 142 -2.21 0.94 -7.04
C PHE A 142 -2.24 -0.60 -7.21
N ILE A 143 -1.42 -1.30 -6.44
CA ILE A 143 -1.21 -2.75 -6.47
C ILE A 143 -1.25 -3.32 -5.04
N PRO A 144 -1.53 -4.62 -4.84
CA PRO A 144 -1.67 -5.21 -3.51
C PRO A 144 -0.33 -5.44 -2.77
N ASP A 145 0.80 -5.38 -3.49
CA ASP A 145 2.13 -5.76 -3.00
C ASP A 145 2.58 -4.98 -1.74
N PRO A 146 2.39 -3.63 -1.65
CA PRO A 146 2.71 -2.88 -0.43
C PRO A 146 1.93 -3.37 0.79
N ALA A 147 0.65 -3.70 0.61
CA ALA A 147 -0.17 -4.24 1.68
C ALA A 147 0.32 -5.62 2.13
N MET A 148 0.68 -6.49 1.18
CA MET A 148 1.26 -7.80 1.48
C MET A 148 2.55 -7.65 2.31
N VAL A 149 3.51 -6.85 1.83
CA VAL A 149 4.80 -6.66 2.53
C VAL A 149 4.57 -6.09 3.93
N ALA A 150 3.73 -5.06 4.05
CA ALA A 150 3.46 -4.41 5.32
C ALA A 150 2.81 -5.36 6.35
N LEU A 151 1.83 -6.16 5.93
CA LEU A 151 1.14 -7.13 6.79
C LEU A 151 2.05 -8.30 7.16
N VAL A 152 2.85 -8.82 6.22
CA VAL A 152 3.82 -9.89 6.51
C VAL A 152 4.88 -9.43 7.51
N VAL A 153 5.46 -8.25 7.33
CA VAL A 153 6.46 -7.71 8.26
C VAL A 153 5.84 -7.44 9.64
N THR A 154 4.59 -6.96 9.67
CA THR A 154 3.84 -6.79 10.93
C THR A 154 3.64 -8.13 11.63
N CYS A 155 3.27 -9.17 10.89
CA CYS A 155 3.11 -10.53 11.42
C CYS A 155 4.43 -11.05 12.02
N LEU A 156 5.54 -10.91 11.29
CA LEU A 156 6.87 -11.30 11.79
C LEU A 156 7.25 -10.54 13.06
N TRP A 157 7.00 -9.23 13.12
CA TRP A 157 7.23 -8.44 14.32
C TRP A 157 6.43 -8.96 15.53
N LEU A 158 5.16 -9.32 15.32
CA LEU A 158 4.28 -9.84 16.37
C LEU A 158 4.70 -11.24 16.84
N ILE A 159 5.19 -12.10 15.95
CA ILE A 159 5.58 -13.48 16.28
C ILE A 159 6.94 -13.54 16.98
N VAL A 160 7.88 -12.65 16.63
CA VAL A 160 9.20 -12.56 17.26
C VAL A 160 9.12 -11.97 18.69
N ALA A 161 7.90 -11.70 19.20
CA ALA A 161 7.63 -11.25 20.56
C ALA A 161 7.79 -12.37 21.60
#